data_AF-A0A246TVR9-F1
#
_entry.id   AF-A0A246TVR9-F1
#
_cell.length_a   1.000
_cell.length_b   1.000
_cell.length_c   1.000
_cell.angle_alpha   90.00
_cell.angle_beta   90.00
_cell.angle_gamma   90.00
#
_symmetry.space_group_name_H-M   'P 1'
#
loop_
_entity.id
_entity.type
_entity.pdbx_description
1 polymer ?
#
loop_
_entity_poly.entity_id
_entity_poly.type
_entity_poly.pdbx_seq_one_letter_code
_entity_poly.pdbx_strand_id
1 'polypeptide(L)'
;MLQLIAAALLACGCVSLAEVADWPPAESYVPKISCHQSDAAERCEQIRADWTGLYADAIGGRIESQRKVSFCLSTGCDKGIVVEPILGCAWRQVIAASRNPQINDADRSNIERYCGPHVLDDAGRTAADDQSRNWLALLGVTR
;
A
#
# COMPACT_ATOMS: atom_id res chain seq x y z
N MET A 1 5.92 -61.07 5.87
CA MET A 1 6.05 -60.68 4.45
C MET A 1 5.48 -59.29 4.29
N LEU A 2 6.27 -58.43 3.67
CA LEU A 2 6.07 -57.00 3.44
C LEU A 2 4.94 -56.78 2.42
N GLN A 3 4.10 -55.76 2.60
CA GLN A 3 3.64 -54.91 1.49
C GLN A 3 2.97 -53.63 1.99
N LEU A 4 3.76 -52.56 1.99
CA LEU A 4 3.33 -51.17 2.06
C LEU A 4 2.79 -50.78 0.67
N ILE A 5 1.60 -50.17 0.60
CA ILE A 5 1.18 -49.42 -0.59
C ILE A 5 1.12 -47.95 -0.19
N ALA A 6 2.17 -47.23 -0.56
CA ALA A 6 2.19 -45.78 -0.57
C ALA A 6 1.36 -45.29 -1.77
N ALA A 7 0.28 -44.57 -1.51
CA ALA A 7 -0.41 -43.79 -2.53
C ALA A 7 0.23 -42.39 -2.56
N ALA A 8 1.18 -42.21 -3.47
CA ALA A 8 1.69 -40.90 -3.84
C ALA A 8 0.63 -40.17 -4.67
N LEU A 9 0.00 -39.14 -4.11
CA LEU A 9 -0.73 -38.15 -4.89
C LEU A 9 0.22 -36.99 -5.20
N LEU A 10 0.86 -37.10 -6.37
CA LEU A 10 1.50 -36.01 -7.07
C LEU A 10 0.44 -34.98 -7.47
N ALA A 11 0.25 -33.95 -6.65
CA ALA A 11 -0.30 -32.70 -7.14
C ALA A 11 0.85 -31.92 -7.81
N CYS A 12 1.11 -32.20 -9.09
CA CYS A 12 1.81 -31.29 -9.99
C CYS A 12 0.93 -30.06 -10.23
N GLY A 13 0.82 -29.21 -9.22
CA GLY A 13 0.33 -27.85 -9.37
C GLY A 13 1.52 -26.92 -9.17
N CYS A 14 2.10 -26.44 -10.26
CA CYS A 14 2.99 -25.29 -10.23
C CYS A 14 2.14 -24.04 -9.92
N VAL A 15 1.54 -23.99 -8.74
CA VAL A 15 1.17 -22.71 -8.16
C VAL A 15 2.51 -22.11 -7.75
N SER A 16 3.08 -21.28 -8.63
CA SER A 16 3.93 -20.21 -8.10
C SER A 16 3.02 -19.41 -7.18
N LEU A 17 2.99 -19.79 -5.90
CA LEU A 17 2.78 -18.85 -4.82
C LEU A 17 3.93 -17.87 -4.96
N ALA A 18 3.83 -16.93 -5.90
CA ALA A 18 4.47 -15.66 -5.69
C ALA A 18 3.80 -15.16 -4.43
N GLU A 19 4.45 -15.37 -3.28
CA GLU A 19 4.17 -14.59 -2.10
C GLU A 19 4.23 -13.14 -2.59
N VAL A 20 3.05 -12.53 -2.75
CA VAL A 20 2.97 -11.09 -2.91
C VAL A 20 3.60 -10.60 -1.62
N ALA A 21 4.80 -10.02 -1.73
CA ALA A 21 5.52 -9.57 -0.57
C ALA A 21 4.57 -8.74 0.28
N ASP A 22 4.49 -9.08 1.57
CA ASP A 22 3.65 -8.41 2.57
C ASP A 22 3.75 -6.87 2.46
N TRP A 23 4.93 -6.41 2.05
CA TRP A 23 5.20 -5.09 1.53
C TRP A 23 5.85 -5.18 0.15
N PRO A 24 5.19 -4.72 -0.93
CA PRO A 24 5.86 -4.57 -2.22
C PRO A 24 7.07 -3.63 -2.08
N PRO A 25 8.17 -3.88 -2.82
CA PRO A 25 9.36 -3.04 -2.78
C PRO A 25 9.00 -1.61 -3.19
N ALA A 26 9.62 -0.61 -2.56
CA ALA A 26 9.29 0.80 -2.78
C ALA A 26 9.39 1.19 -4.26
N GLU A 27 10.37 0.64 -4.98
CA GLU A 27 10.66 0.88 -6.39
C GLU A 27 9.50 0.46 -7.30
N SER A 28 8.64 -0.47 -6.86
CA SER A 28 7.46 -0.90 -7.61
C SER A 28 6.45 0.24 -7.85
N TYR A 29 6.48 1.28 -7.00
CA TYR A 29 5.60 2.44 -7.12
C TYR A 29 6.23 3.60 -7.91
N VAL A 30 7.48 3.49 -8.36
CA VAL A 30 8.16 4.56 -9.12
C VAL A 30 7.84 4.41 -10.61
N PRO A 31 7.19 5.39 -11.26
CA PRO A 31 6.86 5.31 -12.67
C PRO A 31 8.10 5.33 -13.56
N LYS A 32 8.06 4.60 -14.68
CA LYS A 32 9.13 4.58 -15.69
C LYS A 32 9.19 5.85 -16.56
N ILE A 33 8.27 6.80 -16.38
CA ILE A 33 8.27 8.07 -17.12
C ILE A 33 9.29 9.06 -16.55
N SER A 34 9.79 9.96 -17.39
CA SER A 34 10.69 11.05 -16.96
C SER A 34 9.93 12.10 -16.16
N CYS A 35 10.56 12.65 -15.12
CA CYS A 35 10.01 13.78 -14.34
C CYS A 35 9.88 15.06 -15.16
N HIS A 36 10.61 15.22 -16.28
CA HIS A 36 10.40 16.34 -17.21
C HIS A 36 9.00 16.36 -17.85
N GLN A 37 8.25 15.25 -17.75
CA GLN A 37 6.86 15.21 -18.20
C GLN A 37 5.89 15.76 -17.14
N SER A 38 6.37 16.12 -15.94
CA SER A 38 5.58 16.78 -14.90
C SER A 38 5.69 18.30 -15.01
N ASP A 39 4.60 19.01 -14.76
CA ASP A 39 4.60 20.47 -14.65
C ASP A 39 5.41 20.95 -13.42
N ALA A 40 5.75 20.03 -12.51
CA ALA A 40 6.60 20.26 -11.35
C ALA A 40 7.77 19.25 -11.31
N ALA A 41 8.63 19.29 -12.33
CA ALA A 41 9.73 18.34 -12.53
C ALA A 41 10.65 18.20 -11.30
N GLU A 42 11.10 19.30 -10.70
CA GLU A 42 11.96 19.27 -9.50
C GLU A 42 11.29 18.55 -8.33
N ARG A 43 9.97 18.77 -8.16
CA ARG A 43 9.19 18.14 -7.09
C ARG A 43 9.00 16.64 -7.34
N CYS A 44 8.78 16.24 -8.61
CA CYS A 44 8.77 14.83 -9.01
C CYS A 44 10.09 14.14 -8.67
N GLU A 45 11.23 14.77 -8.99
CA GLU A 45 12.56 14.23 -8.71
C GLU A 45 12.81 14.08 -7.21
N GLN A 46 12.49 15.12 -6.43
CA GLN A 46 12.63 15.08 -4.97
C GLN A 46 11.79 13.96 -4.35
N ILE A 47 10.54 13.80 -4.77
CA ILE A 47 9.66 12.73 -4.27
C ILE A 47 10.26 11.35 -4.57
N ARG A 48 10.81 11.13 -5.76
CA ARG A 48 11.45 9.85 -6.12
C ARG A 48 12.71 9.60 -5.31
N ALA A 49 13.52 10.63 -5.07
CA ALA A 49 14.73 10.53 -4.26
C ALA A 49 14.42 10.14 -2.80
N ASP A 50 13.34 10.70 -2.24
CA ASP A 50 12.95 10.44 -0.85
C ASP A 50 12.12 9.17 -0.66
N TRP A 51 11.54 8.63 -1.74
CA TRP A 51 10.48 7.62 -1.69
C TRP A 51 10.86 6.37 -0.90
N THR A 52 12.05 5.80 -1.14
CA THR A 52 12.47 4.56 -0.47
C THR A 52 12.54 4.74 1.05
N GLY A 53 13.09 5.86 1.52
CA GLY A 53 13.14 6.17 2.96
C GLY A 53 11.76 6.46 3.53
N LEU A 54 10.94 7.22 2.82
CA LEU A 54 9.56 7.52 3.21
C LEU A 54 8.71 6.25 3.35
N TYR A 55 8.83 5.34 2.38
CA TYR A 55 8.09 4.08 2.39
C TYR A 55 8.57 3.16 3.52
N ALA A 56 9.89 3.05 3.71
CA ALA A 56 10.47 2.32 4.85
C ALA A 56 9.96 2.83 6.20
N ASP A 57 9.82 4.14 6.34
CA ASP A 57 9.29 4.76 7.56
C ASP A 57 7.79 4.51 7.75
N ALA A 58 7.02 4.49 6.66
CA ALA A 58 5.59 4.21 6.69
C ALA A 58 5.32 2.76 7.15
N ILE A 59 6.05 1.79 6.60
CA ILE A 59 5.98 0.38 7.02
C ILE A 59 6.59 0.17 8.42
N GLY A 60 7.43 1.09 8.89
CA GLY A 60 7.91 1.16 10.28
C GLY A 60 6.92 1.81 11.26
N GLY A 61 5.72 2.21 10.81
CA GLY A 61 4.68 2.76 11.68
C GLY A 61 4.72 4.28 11.89
N ARG A 62 5.59 5.03 11.18
CA ARG A 62 5.66 6.49 11.33
C ARG A 62 4.47 7.18 10.66
N ILE A 63 3.62 7.83 11.46
CA ILE A 63 2.33 8.36 11.00
C ILE A 63 2.47 9.42 9.89
N GLU A 64 3.48 10.30 9.97
CA GLU A 64 3.71 11.32 8.93
C GLU A 64 4.12 10.69 7.60
N SER A 65 4.93 9.63 7.66
CA SER A 65 5.32 8.89 6.46
C SER A 65 4.14 8.13 5.86
N GLN A 66 3.28 7.52 6.69
CA GLN A 66 2.03 6.91 6.23
C GLN A 66 1.11 7.93 5.55
N ARG A 67 0.95 9.13 6.13
CA ARG A 67 0.18 10.22 5.52
C ARG A 67 0.72 10.57 4.14
N LYS A 68 2.03 10.76 4.01
CA LYS A 68 2.67 11.12 2.74
C LYS A 68 2.59 10.00 1.70
N VAL A 69 2.82 8.75 2.08
CA VAL A 69 2.65 7.57 1.22
C VAL A 69 1.21 7.48 0.72
N SER A 70 0.24 7.60 1.63
CA SER A 70 -1.18 7.57 1.28
C SER A 70 -1.54 8.68 0.29
N PHE A 71 -1.01 9.89 0.49
CA PHE A 71 -1.21 11.02 -0.39
C PHE A 71 -0.62 10.79 -1.78
N CYS A 72 0.62 10.31 -1.87
CA CYS A 72 1.27 10.06 -3.15
C CYS A 72 0.62 8.92 -3.94
N LEU A 73 0.20 7.84 -3.28
CA LEU A 73 -0.55 6.77 -3.94
C LEU A 73 -1.91 7.27 -4.44
N SER A 74 -2.55 8.24 -3.78
CA SER A 74 -3.82 8.81 -4.26
C SER A 74 -3.70 9.83 -5.38
N THR A 75 -2.56 10.52 -5.50
CA THR A 75 -2.43 11.72 -6.35
C THR A 75 -1.31 11.64 -7.38
N GLY A 76 -0.44 10.65 -7.25
CA GLY A 76 0.75 10.47 -8.07
C GLY A 76 1.89 11.43 -7.71
N CYS A 77 1.67 12.37 -6.76
CA CYS A 77 2.69 13.30 -6.28
C CYS A 77 3.51 13.90 -7.44
N ASP A 78 2.83 14.66 -8.31
CA ASP A 78 3.47 15.32 -9.45
C ASP A 78 4.15 14.35 -10.43
N LYS A 79 3.55 13.16 -10.65
CA LYS A 79 4.10 12.05 -11.46
C LYS A 79 5.36 11.39 -10.86
N GLY A 80 5.68 11.70 -9.60
CA GLY A 80 6.75 11.07 -8.86
C GLY A 80 6.45 9.60 -8.56
N ILE A 81 5.18 9.28 -8.27
CA ILE A 81 4.71 7.96 -7.84
C ILE A 81 3.52 7.51 -8.72
N VAL A 82 3.34 6.19 -8.89
CA VAL A 82 2.17 5.62 -9.57
C VAL A 82 0.90 5.92 -8.75
N VAL A 83 -0.18 6.29 -9.44
CA VAL A 83 -1.48 6.47 -8.79
C VAL A 83 -2.09 5.09 -8.53
N GLU A 84 -2.25 4.75 -7.26
CA GLU A 84 -2.84 3.52 -6.73
C GLU A 84 -3.94 3.86 -5.70
N PRO A 85 -5.15 4.21 -6.15
CA PRO A 85 -6.20 4.75 -5.26
C PRO A 85 -6.64 3.76 -4.17
N ILE A 86 -6.66 2.45 -4.49
CA ILE A 86 -6.98 1.39 -3.52
C ILE A 86 -5.94 1.36 -2.40
N LEU A 87 -4.64 1.36 -2.75
CA LEU A 87 -3.56 1.33 -1.77
C LEU A 87 -3.45 2.65 -0.99
N GLY A 88 -3.70 3.78 -1.65
CA GLY A 88 -3.79 5.09 -1.01
C GLY A 88 -4.93 5.14 0.01
N CYS A 89 -6.08 4.52 -0.29
CA CYS A 89 -7.18 4.38 0.65
C CYS A 89 -6.83 3.42 1.80
N ALA A 90 -6.24 2.27 1.51
CA ALA A 90 -5.83 1.28 2.52
C ALA A 90 -4.89 1.90 3.56
N TRP A 91 -3.91 2.72 3.14
CA TRP A 91 -3.04 3.43 4.09
C TRP A 91 -3.80 4.44 4.97
N ARG A 92 -4.82 5.12 4.45
CA ARG A 92 -5.64 6.02 5.28
C ARG A 92 -6.46 5.27 6.31
N GLN A 93 -6.94 4.09 5.97
CA GLN A 93 -7.60 3.20 6.91
C GLN A 93 -6.62 2.69 7.98
N VAL A 94 -5.38 2.35 7.61
CA VAL A 94 -4.29 2.03 8.56
C VAL A 94 -4.07 3.20 9.52
N ILE A 95 -3.91 4.42 9.01
CA ILE A 95 -3.72 5.64 9.82
C ILE A 95 -4.84 5.78 10.84
N ALA A 96 -6.11 5.74 10.39
CA ALA A 96 -7.25 5.90 11.28
C ALA A 96 -7.42 4.77 12.30
N ALA A 97 -7.04 3.53 11.96
CA ALA A 97 -7.11 2.38 12.84
C ALA A 97 -5.88 2.22 13.75
N SER A 98 -4.78 2.94 13.52
CA SER A 98 -3.51 2.80 14.25
C SER A 98 -3.57 3.18 15.73
N ARG A 99 -4.67 3.81 16.19
CA ARG A 99 -4.84 4.38 17.54
C ARG A 99 -3.71 5.35 17.97
N ASN A 100 -2.97 5.90 17.00
CA ASN A 100 -1.89 6.84 17.26
C ASN A 100 -2.46 8.18 17.80
N PRO A 101 -1.91 8.74 18.90
CA PRO A 101 -2.42 9.98 19.49
C PRO A 101 -2.27 11.22 18.58
N GLN A 102 -1.48 11.14 17.52
CA GLN A 102 -1.28 12.22 16.55
C GLN A 102 -2.36 12.27 15.45
N ILE A 103 -3.30 11.33 15.42
CA ILE A 103 -4.42 11.33 14.48
C ILE A 103 -5.31 12.56 14.72
N ASN A 104 -5.68 13.25 13.65
CA ASN A 104 -6.50 14.47 13.71
C ASN A 104 -7.70 14.41 12.75
N ASP A 105 -8.50 15.48 12.73
CA ASP A 105 -9.68 15.58 11.87
C ASP A 105 -9.35 15.45 10.38
N ALA A 106 -8.19 15.93 9.94
CA ALA A 106 -7.79 15.86 8.54
C ALA A 106 -7.56 14.40 8.10
N ASP A 107 -7.06 13.51 8.97
CA ASP A 107 -6.94 12.09 8.66
C ASP A 107 -8.31 11.46 8.38
N ARG A 108 -9.31 11.81 9.19
CA ARG A 108 -10.69 11.33 9.02
C ARG A 108 -11.33 11.88 7.75
N SER A 109 -11.27 13.19 7.53
CA SER A 109 -11.83 13.81 6.32
C SER A 109 -11.15 13.33 5.03
N ASN A 110 -9.87 12.97 5.10
CA ASN A 110 -9.15 12.41 3.96
C ASN A 110 -9.62 11.00 3.58
N ILE A 111 -10.21 10.21 4.49
CA ILE A 111 -10.84 8.94 4.13
C ILE A 111 -12.02 9.22 3.19
N GLU A 112 -12.93 10.11 3.56
CA GLU A 112 -14.09 10.44 2.70
C GLU A 112 -13.65 10.96 1.33
N ARG A 113 -12.63 11.82 1.31
CA ARG A 113 -12.09 12.40 0.08
C ARG A 113 -11.43 11.38 -0.85
N TYR A 114 -10.66 10.44 -0.33
CA TYR A 114 -9.81 9.55 -1.16
C TYR A 114 -10.29 8.09 -1.21
N CYS A 115 -11.25 7.73 -0.37
CA CYS A 115 -11.90 6.42 -0.36
C CYS A 115 -13.39 6.47 -0.75
N GLY A 116 -13.96 7.66 -0.94
CA GLY A 116 -15.38 7.82 -1.24
C GLY A 116 -15.79 7.24 -2.60
N PRO A 117 -17.11 7.14 -2.86
CA PRO A 117 -17.66 6.51 -4.07
C PRO A 117 -17.31 7.22 -5.39
N HIS A 118 -16.81 8.45 -5.31
CA HIS A 118 -16.31 9.20 -6.46
C HIS A 118 -14.86 8.82 -6.85
N VAL A 119 -14.15 8.09 -5.99
CA VAL A 119 -12.79 7.59 -6.22
C VAL A 119 -12.78 6.07 -6.38
N LEU A 120 -13.49 5.35 -5.49
CA LEU A 120 -13.52 3.90 -5.44
C LEU A 120 -14.96 3.37 -5.46
N ASP A 121 -15.22 2.38 -6.32
CA ASP A 121 -16.44 1.59 -6.25
C ASP A 121 -16.44 0.66 -5.02
N ASP A 122 -17.54 -0.08 -4.83
CA ASP A 122 -17.72 -0.94 -3.65
C ASP A 122 -16.63 -2.01 -3.56
N ALA A 123 -16.26 -2.62 -4.69
CA ALA A 123 -15.21 -3.62 -4.76
C ALA A 123 -13.84 -3.03 -4.39
N GLY A 124 -13.50 -1.84 -4.90
CA GLY A 124 -12.26 -1.14 -4.58
C GLY A 124 -12.18 -0.76 -3.10
N ARG A 125 -13.29 -0.36 -2.48
CA ARG A 125 -13.33 -0.08 -1.03
C ARG A 125 -13.18 -1.34 -0.19
N THR A 126 -13.79 -2.46 -0.59
CA THR A 126 -13.57 -3.76 0.06
C THR A 126 -12.10 -4.19 -0.06
N ALA A 127 -11.50 -4.08 -1.25
CA ALA A 127 -10.09 -4.42 -1.44
C ALA A 127 -9.15 -3.55 -0.60
N ALA A 128 -9.43 -2.24 -0.48
CA ALA A 128 -8.66 -1.34 0.37
C ALA A 128 -8.75 -1.74 1.86
N ASP A 129 -9.96 -2.09 2.32
CA ASP A 129 -10.24 -2.53 3.69
C ASP A 129 -9.56 -3.87 4.03
N ASP A 130 -9.59 -4.83 3.11
CA ASP A 130 -8.83 -6.09 3.22
C ASP A 130 -7.32 -5.83 3.33
N GLN A 131 -6.79 -4.99 2.44
CA GLN A 131 -5.37 -4.65 2.48
C GLN A 131 -4.98 -3.89 3.75
N SER A 132 -5.80 -2.96 4.21
CA SER A 132 -5.58 -2.22 5.46
C SER A 132 -5.52 -3.16 6.65
N ARG A 133 -6.38 -4.18 6.72
CA ARG A 133 -6.34 -5.19 7.78
C ARG A 133 -5.03 -5.97 7.78
N ASN A 134 -4.56 -6.37 6.59
CA ASN A 134 -3.28 -7.07 6.47
C ASN A 134 -2.12 -6.19 6.97
N TRP A 135 -2.06 -4.93 6.52
CA TRP A 135 -1.03 -3.99 6.94
C TRP A 135 -1.08 -3.66 8.44
N LEU A 136 -2.26 -3.54 9.04
CA LEU A 136 -2.37 -3.36 10.50
C LEU A 136 -1.80 -4.57 11.25
N ALA A 137 -2.05 -5.79 10.79
CA ALA A 137 -1.48 -6.99 11.38
C ALA A 137 0.05 -7.02 11.26
N LEU A 138 0.59 -6.67 10.10
CA LEU A 138 2.04 -6.57 9.86
C LEU A 138 2.71 -5.48 10.71
N LEU A 139 1.99 -4.40 11.00
CA LEU A 139 2.42 -3.33 11.91
C LEU A 139 2.27 -3.69 13.40
N GLY A 140 1.76 -4.88 13.72
CA GLY A 140 1.53 -5.31 15.10
C GLY A 140 0.37 -4.59 15.80
N VAL A 141 -0.50 -3.91 15.03
CA VAL A 141 -1.70 -3.24 15.56
C VAL A 141 -2.84 -4.26 15.58
N THR A 142 -2.96 -4.97 16.70
CA THR A 142 -4.06 -5.90 16.95
C THR A 142 -5.31 -5.16 17.45
N ARG A 143 -6.50 -5.65 17.08
CA ARG A 143 -7.79 -5.03 17.41
C ARG A 143 -8.10 -5.05 18.89
#